data_AF-A0AAD7YFR0-F1
#
_entry.id   AF-A0AAD7YFR0-F1
#
_cell.length_a   1.000
_cell.length_b   1.000
_cell.length_c   1.000
_cell.angle_alpha   90.00
_cell.angle_beta   90.00
_cell.angle_gamma   90.00
#
_symmetry.space_group_name_H-M   'P 1'
#
loop_
_entity.id
_entity.type
_entity.pdbx_description
1 polymer ?
#
loop_
_entity_poly.entity_id
_entity_poly.type
_entity_poly.pdbx_seq_one_letter_code
_entity_poly.pdbx_strand_id
1 'polypeptide(L)'
;MDKVKKKKKIKRETRKTIAGIKLPPIEPVEGIKTIVDVDPAFYSLVEGRPLRQNKSIHEYKRNIKNVALNRTLHGFLVDEILRIEGEIESERTIYETAFKHFEEYQNSFDKFLADDNNKTIAIMQKSDALAKELANQTENHKKANYELASIKSKLQYIDETLMILVSFQNFLNKASPLLWQDSHNIKLDIKYPEVFVAESDIFKKIDEEAAAKKLGELPEPQLYFETPEQLLEIFDLLEKQNLNYLLLTTEFSSEKNRFLRTVDVLKRMLRQELDFIKEKIKDVQDTIKWNDDREAELKEVFFRILEANIKDVVSSDTALQIFNYVEFAYEQLIAPNETKFSSLDMALAIEREYENLLIDISAYDLVMIKQIEKETYEHGYLELKQAKEAATLLKDIDKLSKRLKTSYEPTRRKTHE
;
A
#
# COMPACT_ATOMS: atom_id res chain seq x y z
N MET A 1 -42.14 -144.09 -73.39
CA MET A 1 -43.44 -144.02 -72.69
C MET A 1 -43.16 -143.88 -71.21
N ASP A 2 -43.81 -142.92 -70.54
CA ASP A 2 -44.33 -143.02 -69.16
C ASP A 2 -43.45 -143.67 -68.06
N LYS A 3 -43.15 -143.06 -66.92
CA LYS A 3 -44.00 -142.23 -66.06
C LYS A 3 -43.21 -141.62 -64.90
N VAL A 4 -43.51 -140.34 -64.66
CA VAL A 4 -43.48 -139.59 -63.39
C VAL A 4 -43.60 -140.45 -62.11
N LYS A 5 -42.75 -140.18 -61.10
CA LYS A 5 -43.20 -140.14 -59.69
C LYS A 5 -42.55 -138.96 -58.94
N LYS A 6 -43.41 -138.00 -58.59
CA LYS A 6 -43.20 -136.89 -57.65
C LYS A 6 -43.01 -137.39 -56.21
N LYS A 7 -42.42 -136.49 -55.40
CA LYS A 7 -42.63 -136.15 -53.96
C LYS A 7 -41.30 -136.27 -53.17
N LYS A 8 -40.91 -135.33 -52.31
CA LYS A 8 -41.62 -134.30 -51.53
C LYS A 8 -40.63 -133.20 -51.11
N LYS A 9 -41.07 -131.94 -51.08
CA LYS A 9 -40.39 -130.83 -50.41
C LYS A 9 -40.49 -131.00 -48.89
N ILE A 10 -39.41 -130.72 -48.17
CA ILE A 10 -39.42 -130.36 -46.75
C ILE A 10 -38.65 -129.04 -46.61
N LYS A 11 -39.36 -127.99 -46.17
CA LYS A 11 -38.77 -126.73 -45.69
C LYS A 11 -38.08 -126.97 -44.36
N ARG A 12 -36.92 -126.36 -44.11
CA ARG A 12 -36.48 -126.01 -42.76
C ARG A 12 -35.85 -124.62 -42.71
N GLU A 13 -36.10 -124.01 -41.57
CA GLU A 13 -36.11 -122.59 -41.28
C GLU A 13 -34.71 -122.04 -40.97
N THR A 14 -34.64 -120.72 -41.05
CA THR A 14 -33.50 -119.86 -40.78
C THR A 14 -33.14 -119.85 -39.29
N ARG A 15 -31.83 -119.74 -38.98
CA ARG A 15 -31.36 -119.13 -37.74
C ARG A 15 -30.52 -117.90 -38.07
N LYS A 16 -30.92 -116.78 -37.49
CA LYS A 16 -30.24 -115.48 -37.56
C LYS A 16 -28.94 -115.53 -36.76
N THR A 17 -27.85 -115.05 -37.33
CA THR A 17 -26.60 -114.76 -36.62
C THR A 17 -26.46 -113.25 -36.40
N ILE A 18 -26.06 -112.89 -35.18
CA ILE A 18 -25.61 -111.56 -34.75
C ILE A 18 -24.19 -111.37 -35.30
N ALA A 19 -23.85 -110.14 -35.67
CA ALA A 19 -22.64 -109.71 -36.40
C ALA A 19 -22.66 -110.08 -37.90
N GLY A 20 -23.03 -109.09 -38.73
CA GLY A 20 -23.21 -109.16 -40.18
C GLY A 20 -21.94 -109.41 -41.00
N ILE A 21 -21.15 -110.41 -40.63
CA ILE A 21 -20.06 -110.94 -41.45
C ILE A 21 -20.62 -112.17 -42.17
N LYS A 22 -20.84 -112.05 -43.48
CA LYS A 22 -21.09 -113.22 -44.34
C LYS A 22 -19.79 -114.01 -44.44
N LEU A 23 -19.66 -115.08 -43.68
CA LEU A 23 -18.63 -116.09 -43.93
C LEU A 23 -18.87 -116.66 -45.34
N PRO A 24 -17.84 -116.78 -46.20
CA PRO A 24 -17.98 -117.44 -47.48
C PRO A 24 -18.43 -118.90 -47.26
N PRO A 25 -19.19 -119.49 -48.19
CA PRO A 25 -19.54 -120.90 -48.11
C PRO A 25 -18.24 -121.70 -48.03
N ILE A 26 -18.09 -122.52 -46.98
CA ILE A 26 -16.97 -123.44 -46.86
C ILE A 26 -17.12 -124.43 -48.03
N GLU A 27 -16.35 -124.22 -49.08
CA GLU A 27 -16.13 -125.23 -50.10
C GLU A 27 -15.53 -126.46 -49.40
N PRO A 28 -16.00 -127.68 -49.70
CA PRO A 28 -15.47 -128.88 -49.08
C PRO A 28 -14.01 -129.03 -49.52
N VAL A 29 -13.09 -128.62 -48.65
CA VAL A 29 -11.66 -128.81 -48.85
C VAL A 29 -11.41 -130.32 -48.76
N GLU A 30 -11.20 -130.94 -49.92
CA GLU A 30 -10.80 -132.34 -50.05
C GLU A 30 -9.45 -132.54 -49.34
N GLY A 31 -9.42 -133.34 -48.27
CA GLY A 31 -8.16 -133.76 -47.65
C GLY A 31 -8.12 -133.91 -46.13
N ILE A 32 -9.15 -133.48 -45.39
CA ILE A 32 -9.22 -133.71 -43.94
C ILE A 32 -9.80 -135.12 -43.68
N LYS A 33 -8.92 -136.08 -43.39
CA LYS A 33 -9.32 -137.44 -42.97
C LYS A 33 -9.75 -137.40 -41.51
N THR A 34 -11.02 -137.69 -41.23
CA THR A 34 -11.55 -137.78 -39.86
C THR A 34 -11.41 -139.20 -39.31
N ILE A 35 -11.59 -139.40 -37.99
CA ILE A 35 -11.48 -140.72 -37.31
C ILE A 35 -12.51 -141.76 -37.83
N VAL A 36 -13.46 -141.34 -38.66
CA VAL A 36 -14.50 -142.20 -39.26
C VAL A 36 -14.14 -142.63 -40.70
N ASP A 37 -13.13 -142.03 -41.33
CA ASP A 37 -12.73 -142.33 -42.71
C ASP A 37 -11.71 -143.47 -42.73
N VAL A 38 -12.22 -144.71 -42.69
CA VAL A 38 -11.39 -145.90 -42.97
C VAL A 38 -11.27 -146.06 -44.49
N ASP A 39 -10.04 -146.17 -44.98
CA ASP A 39 -9.73 -146.40 -46.40
C ASP A 39 -10.57 -147.59 -46.92
N PRO A 40 -11.36 -147.45 -48.00
CA PRO A 40 -12.18 -148.53 -48.53
C PRO A 40 -11.36 -149.78 -48.91
N ALA A 41 -10.04 -149.65 -49.08
CA ALA A 41 -9.14 -150.78 -49.29
C ALA A 41 -8.67 -151.49 -47.99
N PHE A 42 -8.89 -150.90 -46.81
CA PHE A 42 -8.37 -151.42 -45.53
C PHE A 42 -9.02 -152.75 -45.13
N TYR A 43 -10.34 -152.87 -45.25
CA TYR A 43 -11.02 -154.14 -44.96
C TYR A 43 -10.84 -155.18 -46.05
N SER A 44 -10.69 -154.76 -47.32
CA SER A 44 -10.45 -155.69 -48.44
C SER A 44 -9.03 -156.28 -48.46
N LEU A 45 -8.05 -155.61 -47.86
CA LEU A 45 -6.70 -156.17 -47.66
C LEU A 45 -6.63 -157.16 -46.47
N VAL A 46 -7.60 -157.14 -45.56
CA VAL A 46 -7.60 -157.94 -44.32
C VAL A 46 -8.53 -159.17 -44.43
N GLU A 47 -9.55 -159.14 -45.27
CA GLU A 47 -10.39 -160.30 -45.60
C GLU A 47 -9.62 -161.32 -46.47
N GLY A 48 -8.89 -162.22 -45.82
CA GLY A 48 -8.34 -163.41 -46.47
C GLY A 48 -6.91 -163.81 -46.09
N ARG A 49 -6.21 -163.04 -45.25
CA ARG A 49 -4.91 -163.48 -44.69
C ARG A 49 -5.07 -163.91 -43.23
N PRO A 50 -4.77 -165.16 -42.86
CA PRO A 50 -4.71 -165.53 -41.45
C PRO A 50 -3.60 -164.72 -40.78
N LEU A 51 -3.97 -163.91 -39.79
CA LEU A 51 -3.02 -163.17 -38.96
C LEU A 51 -1.99 -164.16 -38.41
N ARG A 52 -0.71 -163.97 -38.80
CA ARG A 52 0.40 -164.73 -38.22
C ARG A 52 0.42 -164.42 -36.73
N GLN A 53 -0.02 -165.38 -35.93
CA GLN A 53 0.11 -165.32 -34.49
C GLN A 53 1.61 -165.31 -34.18
N ASN A 54 2.16 -164.14 -33.89
CA ASN A 54 3.48 -164.04 -33.28
C ASN A 54 3.39 -164.72 -31.91
N LYS A 55 3.93 -165.94 -31.82
CA LYS A 55 3.88 -166.80 -30.64
C LYS A 55 4.74 -166.29 -29.48
N SER A 56 5.47 -165.19 -29.69
CA SER A 56 6.26 -164.48 -28.68
C SER A 56 5.33 -163.66 -27.78
N ILE A 57 4.83 -164.30 -26.72
CA ILE A 57 4.11 -163.64 -25.61
C ILE A 57 4.87 -162.39 -25.12
N HIS A 58 6.20 -162.38 -25.23
CA HIS A 58 7.05 -161.26 -24.84
C HIS A 58 6.88 -160.01 -25.73
N GLU A 59 6.76 -160.16 -27.05
CA GLU A 59 6.50 -159.02 -27.95
C GLU A 59 5.08 -158.50 -27.78
N TYR A 60 4.09 -159.39 -27.57
CA TYR A 60 2.73 -158.99 -27.24
C TYR A 60 2.67 -158.20 -25.93
N LYS A 61 3.34 -158.69 -24.88
CA LYS A 61 3.44 -157.99 -23.58
C LYS A 61 4.15 -156.65 -23.72
N ARG A 62 5.20 -156.57 -24.57
CA ARG A 62 5.91 -155.31 -24.87
C ARG A 62 5.03 -154.33 -25.65
N ASN A 63 4.28 -154.81 -26.65
CA ASN A 63 3.37 -153.98 -27.44
C ASN A 63 2.19 -153.48 -26.60
N ILE A 64 1.58 -154.32 -25.76
CA ILE A 64 0.57 -153.87 -24.79
C ILE A 64 1.15 -152.83 -23.84
N LYS A 65 2.35 -153.05 -23.31
CA LYS A 65 3.01 -152.08 -22.44
C LYS A 65 3.27 -150.76 -23.17
N ASN A 66 3.74 -150.80 -24.41
CA ASN A 66 3.98 -149.61 -25.24
C ASN A 66 2.68 -148.89 -25.60
N VAL A 67 1.60 -149.63 -25.93
CA VAL A 67 0.29 -149.05 -26.21
C VAL A 67 -0.30 -148.42 -24.95
N ALA A 68 -0.18 -149.09 -23.81
CA ALA A 68 -0.59 -148.53 -22.52
C ALA A 68 0.22 -147.27 -22.16
N LEU A 69 1.55 -147.31 -22.34
CA LEU A 69 2.44 -146.18 -22.10
C LEU A 69 2.13 -144.99 -23.04
N ASN A 70 1.92 -145.26 -24.33
CA ASN A 70 1.56 -144.24 -25.31
C ASN A 70 0.18 -143.66 -25.02
N ARG A 71 -0.77 -144.47 -24.54
CA ARG A 71 -2.09 -143.99 -24.12
C ARG A 71 -2.00 -143.11 -22.88
N THR A 72 -1.18 -143.47 -21.89
CA THR A 72 -0.95 -142.61 -20.72
C THR A 72 -0.20 -141.33 -21.09
N LEU A 73 0.79 -141.41 -22.00
CA LEU A 73 1.52 -140.25 -22.50
C LEU A 73 0.58 -139.32 -23.30
N HIS A 74 -0.26 -139.89 -24.16
CA HIS A 74 -1.23 -139.11 -24.92
C HIS A 74 -2.26 -138.45 -24.00
N GLY A 75 -2.77 -139.16 -22.99
CA GLY A 75 -3.64 -138.57 -21.97
C GLY A 75 -2.96 -137.41 -21.25
N PHE A 76 -1.71 -137.60 -20.80
CA PHE A 76 -0.92 -136.55 -20.17
C PHE A 76 -0.72 -135.33 -21.10
N LEU A 77 -0.38 -135.55 -22.38
CA LEU A 77 -0.20 -134.46 -23.35
C LEU A 77 -1.52 -133.73 -23.62
N VAL A 78 -2.64 -134.44 -23.72
CA VAL A 78 -3.96 -133.82 -23.90
C VAL A 78 -4.35 -133.01 -22.67
N ASP A 79 -4.08 -133.50 -21.46
CA ASP A 79 -4.34 -132.78 -20.22
C ASP A 79 -3.47 -131.52 -20.11
N GLU A 80 -2.18 -131.59 -20.50
CA GLU A 80 -1.30 -130.41 -20.57
C GLU A 80 -1.77 -129.40 -21.63
N ILE A 81 -2.22 -129.86 -22.81
CA ILE A 81 -2.81 -128.98 -23.83
C ILE A 81 -4.05 -128.29 -23.29
N LEU A 82 -4.96 -129.02 -22.64
CA LEU A 82 -6.17 -128.44 -22.03
C LEU A 82 -5.83 -127.44 -20.93
N ARG A 83 -4.78 -127.69 -20.13
CA ARG A 83 -4.31 -126.72 -19.12
C ARG A 83 -3.81 -125.45 -19.79
N ILE A 84 -2.96 -125.57 -20.81
CA ILE A 84 -2.41 -124.43 -21.54
C ILE A 84 -3.52 -123.65 -22.25
N GLU A 85 -4.48 -124.32 -22.87
CA GLU A 85 -5.63 -123.67 -23.52
C GLU A 85 -6.48 -122.90 -22.49
N GLY A 86 -6.73 -123.49 -21.31
CA GLY A 86 -7.43 -122.81 -20.23
C GLY A 86 -6.67 -121.60 -19.68
N GLU A 87 -5.34 -121.70 -19.53
CA GLU A 87 -4.47 -120.59 -19.14
C GLU A 87 -4.52 -119.47 -20.18
N ILE A 88 -4.37 -119.79 -21.48
CA ILE A 88 -4.46 -118.82 -22.59
C ILE A 88 -5.82 -118.14 -22.62
N GLU A 89 -6.92 -118.86 -22.43
CA GLU A 89 -8.26 -118.27 -22.36
C GLU A 89 -8.37 -117.30 -21.18
N SER A 90 -7.87 -117.68 -20.00
CA SER A 90 -7.87 -116.80 -18.83
C SER A 90 -7.03 -115.54 -19.06
N GLU A 91 -5.83 -115.67 -19.62
CA GLU A 91 -4.96 -114.54 -19.98
C GLU A 91 -5.62 -113.63 -21.02
N ARG A 92 -6.29 -114.20 -22.03
CA ARG A 92 -7.05 -113.42 -23.02
C ARG A 92 -8.18 -112.64 -22.38
N THR A 93 -8.93 -113.25 -21.46
CA THR A 93 -10.00 -112.52 -20.75
C THR A 93 -9.46 -111.38 -19.88
N ILE A 94 -8.33 -111.60 -19.20
CA ILE A 94 -7.64 -110.55 -18.42
C ILE A 94 -7.13 -109.44 -19.35
N TYR A 95 -6.56 -109.81 -20.50
CA TYR A 95 -6.10 -108.84 -21.49
C TYR A 95 -7.25 -108.02 -22.07
N GLU A 96 -8.35 -108.66 -22.48
CA GLU A 96 -9.52 -107.97 -23.03
C GLU A 96 -10.17 -107.03 -22.00
N THR A 97 -10.23 -107.43 -20.73
CA THR A 97 -10.76 -106.57 -19.66
C THR A 97 -9.83 -105.39 -19.39
N ALA A 98 -8.52 -105.62 -19.31
CA ALA A 98 -7.53 -104.55 -19.19
C ALA A 98 -7.57 -103.59 -20.38
N PHE A 99 -7.67 -104.11 -21.61
CA PHE A 99 -7.77 -103.32 -22.83
C PHE A 99 -9.02 -102.42 -22.83
N LYS A 100 -10.18 -102.98 -22.45
CA LYS A 100 -11.42 -102.20 -22.29
C LYS A 100 -11.25 -101.07 -21.28
N HIS A 101 -10.64 -101.34 -20.13
CA HIS A 101 -10.37 -100.29 -19.14
C HIS A 101 -9.41 -99.23 -19.66
N PHE A 102 -8.37 -99.59 -20.40
CA PHE A 102 -7.49 -98.60 -21.02
C PHE A 102 -8.21 -97.73 -22.04
N GLU A 103 -9.08 -98.32 -22.86
CA GLU A 103 -9.91 -97.59 -23.81
C GLU A 103 -10.90 -96.65 -23.09
N GLU A 104 -11.52 -97.10 -22.00
CA GLU A 104 -12.35 -96.26 -21.12
C GLU A 104 -11.56 -95.11 -20.51
N TYR A 105 -10.36 -95.37 -19.99
CA TYR A 105 -9.51 -94.33 -19.41
C TYR A 105 -9.06 -93.32 -20.45
N GLN A 106 -8.64 -93.76 -21.65
CA GLN A 106 -8.27 -92.87 -22.74
C GLN A 106 -9.44 -91.98 -23.13
N ASN A 107 -10.63 -92.56 -23.32
CA ASN A 107 -11.84 -91.79 -23.62
C ASN A 107 -12.23 -90.82 -22.49
N SER A 108 -12.04 -91.21 -21.22
CA SER A 108 -12.30 -90.33 -20.07
C SER A 108 -11.30 -89.17 -19.99
N PHE A 109 -10.04 -89.43 -20.34
CA PHE A 109 -8.98 -88.44 -20.34
C PHE A 109 -9.16 -87.45 -21.49
N ASP A 110 -9.51 -87.92 -22.68
CA ASP A 110 -9.83 -87.05 -23.82
C ASP A 110 -11.02 -86.14 -23.51
N LYS A 111 -12.06 -86.66 -22.83
CA LYS A 111 -13.18 -85.85 -22.33
C LYS A 111 -12.72 -84.82 -21.30
N PHE A 112 -11.87 -85.21 -20.36
CA PHE A 112 -11.33 -84.29 -19.36
C PHE A 112 -10.51 -83.16 -20.00
N LEU A 113 -9.66 -83.48 -20.99
CA LEU A 113 -8.90 -82.49 -21.75
C LEU A 113 -9.81 -81.56 -22.53
N ALA A 114 -10.87 -82.09 -23.15
CA ALA A 114 -11.85 -81.26 -23.84
C ALA A 114 -12.57 -80.31 -22.87
N ASP A 115 -13.01 -80.80 -21.70
CA ASP A 115 -13.67 -79.99 -20.69
C ASP A 115 -12.75 -78.91 -20.09
N ASP A 116 -11.50 -79.25 -19.80
CA ASP A 116 -10.53 -78.29 -19.25
C ASP A 116 -10.12 -77.24 -20.28
N ASN A 117 -9.92 -77.64 -21.53
CA ASN A 117 -9.70 -76.71 -22.63
C ASN A 117 -10.92 -75.78 -22.82
N ASN A 118 -12.14 -76.32 -22.78
CA ASN A 118 -13.37 -75.52 -22.87
C ASN A 118 -13.49 -74.53 -21.71
N LYS A 119 -13.16 -74.94 -20.47
CA LYS A 119 -13.13 -74.04 -19.30
C LYS A 119 -12.08 -72.94 -19.48
N THR A 120 -10.88 -73.30 -19.93
CA THR A 120 -9.78 -72.36 -20.15
C THR A 120 -10.14 -71.34 -21.23
N ILE A 121 -10.73 -71.79 -22.34
CA ILE A 121 -11.24 -70.92 -23.41
C ILE A 121 -12.32 -69.98 -22.86
N ALA A 122 -13.27 -70.49 -22.04
CA ALA A 122 -14.31 -69.66 -21.46
C ALA A 122 -13.75 -68.59 -20.49
N ILE A 123 -12.73 -68.93 -19.70
CA ILE A 123 -12.03 -67.98 -18.82
C ILE A 123 -11.27 -66.94 -19.66
N MET A 124 -10.55 -67.37 -20.70
CA MET A 124 -9.81 -66.48 -21.61
C MET A 124 -10.74 -65.52 -22.34
N GLN A 125 -11.88 -66.00 -22.84
CA GLN A 125 -12.89 -65.13 -23.46
C GLN A 125 -13.45 -64.11 -22.49
N LYS A 126 -13.68 -64.49 -21.22
CA LYS A 126 -14.12 -63.56 -20.19
C LYS A 126 -13.04 -62.53 -19.85
N SER A 127 -11.77 -62.94 -19.73
CA SER A 127 -10.67 -62.00 -19.46
C SER A 127 -10.48 -61.02 -20.62
N ASP A 128 -10.57 -61.51 -21.86
CA ASP A 128 -10.46 -60.66 -23.05
C ASP A 128 -11.64 -59.69 -23.15
N ALA A 129 -12.86 -60.13 -22.80
CA ALA A 129 -14.03 -59.25 -22.74
C ALA A 129 -13.87 -58.17 -21.68
N LEU A 130 -13.43 -58.53 -20.46
CA LEU A 130 -13.17 -57.57 -19.38
C LEU A 130 -12.03 -56.60 -19.74
N ALA A 131 -10.96 -57.07 -20.39
CA ALA A 131 -9.87 -56.21 -20.83
C ALA A 131 -10.33 -55.19 -21.87
N LYS A 132 -11.20 -55.60 -22.82
CA LYS A 132 -11.83 -54.69 -23.79
C LYS A 132 -12.76 -53.68 -23.10
N GLU A 133 -13.56 -54.12 -22.14
CA GLU A 133 -14.46 -53.22 -21.39
C GLU A 133 -13.66 -52.20 -20.57
N LEU A 134 -12.61 -52.63 -19.88
CA LEU A 134 -11.70 -51.75 -19.15
C LEU A 134 -11.03 -50.75 -20.09
N ALA A 135 -10.54 -51.19 -21.25
CA ALA A 135 -9.97 -50.28 -22.26
C ALA A 135 -10.99 -49.21 -22.69
N ASN A 136 -12.22 -49.62 -23.01
CA ASN A 136 -13.30 -48.70 -23.38
C ASN A 136 -13.62 -47.71 -22.25
N GLN A 137 -13.71 -48.17 -21.00
CA GLN A 137 -13.94 -47.30 -19.84
C GLN A 137 -12.79 -46.30 -19.65
N THR A 138 -11.53 -46.73 -19.79
CA THR A 138 -10.38 -45.81 -19.68
C THR A 138 -10.38 -44.76 -20.78
N GLU A 139 -10.81 -45.10 -22.00
CA GLU A 139 -10.95 -44.13 -23.08
C GLU A 139 -12.07 -43.13 -22.77
N ASN A 140 -13.21 -43.58 -22.24
CA ASN A 140 -14.30 -42.71 -21.81
C ASN A 140 -13.86 -41.77 -20.67
N HIS A 141 -13.13 -42.28 -19.68
CA HIS A 141 -12.56 -41.46 -18.61
C HIS A 141 -11.57 -40.42 -19.15
N LYS A 142 -10.74 -40.79 -20.12
CA LYS A 142 -9.84 -39.83 -20.79
C LYS A 142 -10.65 -38.74 -21.48
N LYS A 143 -11.67 -39.10 -22.27
CA LYS A 143 -12.56 -38.13 -22.96
C LYS A 143 -13.23 -37.18 -21.95
N ALA A 144 -13.83 -37.71 -20.89
CA ALA A 144 -14.44 -36.91 -19.83
C ALA A 144 -13.44 -35.98 -19.12
N ASN A 145 -12.21 -36.46 -18.86
CA ASN A 145 -11.16 -35.62 -18.27
C ASN A 145 -10.70 -34.50 -19.22
N TYR A 146 -10.63 -34.76 -20.52
CA TYR A 146 -10.35 -33.73 -21.52
C TYR A 146 -11.46 -32.67 -21.57
N GLU A 147 -12.72 -33.10 -21.54
CA GLU A 147 -13.87 -32.19 -21.48
C GLU A 147 -13.85 -31.34 -20.21
N LEU A 148 -13.59 -31.94 -19.04
CA LEU A 148 -13.46 -31.24 -17.77
C LEU A 148 -12.31 -30.22 -17.80
N ALA A 149 -11.15 -30.61 -18.32
CA ALA A 149 -10.01 -29.70 -18.46
C ALA A 149 -10.33 -28.53 -19.40
N SER A 150 -11.05 -28.78 -20.49
CA SER A 150 -11.51 -27.74 -21.42
C SER A 150 -12.52 -26.79 -20.78
N ILE A 151 -13.47 -27.31 -19.99
CA ILE A 151 -14.43 -26.48 -19.25
C ILE A 151 -13.69 -25.64 -18.21
N LYS A 152 -12.72 -26.23 -17.48
CA LYS A 152 -11.93 -25.52 -16.49
C LYS A 152 -11.08 -24.40 -17.09
N SER A 153 -10.45 -24.63 -18.25
CA SER A 153 -9.68 -23.57 -18.92
C SER A 153 -10.58 -22.44 -19.43
N LYS A 154 -11.77 -22.77 -19.94
CA LYS A 154 -12.79 -21.76 -20.29
C LYS A 154 -13.25 -20.97 -19.06
N LEU A 155 -13.45 -21.63 -17.93
CA LEU A 155 -13.80 -20.96 -16.67
C LEU A 155 -12.69 -20.01 -16.20
N GLN A 156 -11.42 -20.43 -16.26
CA GLN A 156 -10.28 -19.56 -15.96
C GLN A 156 -10.29 -18.30 -16.83
N TYR A 157 -10.45 -18.48 -18.14
CA TYR A 157 -10.50 -17.39 -19.09
C TYR A 157 -11.66 -16.43 -18.79
N ILE A 158 -12.83 -16.97 -18.44
CA ILE A 158 -13.99 -16.15 -18.07
C ILE A 158 -13.73 -15.38 -16.76
N ASP A 159 -13.12 -15.99 -15.75
CA ASP A 159 -12.80 -15.31 -14.48
C ASP A 159 -11.76 -14.20 -14.70
N GLU A 160 -10.70 -14.45 -15.47
CA GLU A 160 -9.69 -13.45 -15.83
C GLU A 160 -10.30 -12.29 -16.61
N THR A 161 -11.13 -12.58 -17.62
CA THR A 161 -11.81 -11.55 -18.40
C THR A 161 -12.82 -10.76 -17.55
N LEU A 162 -13.54 -11.40 -16.64
CA LEU A 162 -14.42 -10.72 -15.69
C LEU A 162 -13.63 -9.76 -14.80
N MET A 163 -12.50 -10.21 -14.24
CA MET A 163 -11.64 -9.36 -13.41
C MET A 163 -11.13 -8.12 -14.17
N ILE A 164 -10.79 -8.28 -15.45
CA ILE A 164 -10.43 -7.16 -16.36
C ILE A 164 -11.63 -6.22 -16.57
N LEU A 165 -12.82 -6.77 -16.79
CA LEU A 165 -14.02 -5.95 -17.01
C LEU A 165 -14.40 -5.16 -15.74
N VAL A 166 -14.24 -5.75 -14.55
CA VAL A 166 -14.50 -5.08 -13.27
C VAL A 166 -13.51 -3.93 -13.03
N SER A 167 -12.24 -4.09 -13.39
CA SER A 167 -11.27 -2.99 -13.28
C SER A 167 -11.61 -1.84 -14.24
N PHE A 168 -12.03 -2.15 -15.47
CA PHE A 168 -12.52 -1.13 -16.40
C PHE A 168 -13.81 -0.46 -15.92
N GLN A 169 -14.75 -1.21 -15.34
CA GLN A 169 -15.95 -0.64 -14.74
C GLN A 169 -15.60 0.33 -13.61
N ASN A 170 -14.66 -0.04 -12.72
CA ASN A 170 -14.18 0.85 -11.67
C ASN A 170 -13.51 2.11 -12.22
N PHE A 171 -12.71 1.96 -13.27
CA PHE A 171 -12.08 3.10 -13.96
C PHE A 171 -13.13 4.05 -14.54
N LEU A 172 -14.14 3.52 -15.26
CA LEU A 172 -15.21 4.32 -15.85
C LEU A 172 -16.09 4.99 -14.79
N ASN A 173 -16.37 4.30 -13.68
CA ASN A 173 -17.09 4.88 -12.55
C ASN A 173 -16.33 6.07 -11.97
N LYS A 174 -14.99 6.01 -11.83
CA LYS A 174 -14.19 7.15 -11.36
C LYS A 174 -14.11 8.30 -12.36
N ALA A 175 -14.06 7.99 -13.66
CA ALA A 175 -14.05 9.00 -14.72
C ALA A 175 -15.40 9.72 -14.89
N SER A 176 -16.50 9.10 -14.41
CA SER A 176 -17.83 9.70 -14.48
C SER A 176 -17.96 10.96 -13.59
N PRO A 177 -18.81 11.94 -13.94
CA PRO A 177 -19.01 13.14 -13.14
C PRO A 177 -19.52 12.84 -11.72
N LEU A 178 -19.02 13.58 -10.72
CA LEU A 178 -19.37 13.42 -9.29
C LEU A 178 -20.89 13.45 -9.03
N LEU A 179 -21.64 14.32 -9.74
CA LEU A 179 -23.09 14.42 -9.62
C LEU A 179 -23.83 13.13 -10.05
N TRP A 180 -23.27 12.40 -11.01
CA TRP A 180 -23.81 11.13 -11.45
C TRP A 180 -23.46 10.00 -10.49
N GLN A 181 -22.24 10.01 -9.93
CA GLN A 181 -21.83 9.04 -8.90
C GLN A 181 -22.71 9.14 -7.64
N ASP A 182 -23.00 10.36 -7.19
CA ASP A 182 -23.81 10.63 -5.99
C ASP A 182 -25.28 10.21 -6.16
N SER A 183 -25.85 10.41 -7.35
CA SER A 183 -27.24 10.01 -7.64
C SER A 183 -27.44 8.50 -7.72
N HIS A 184 -26.40 7.75 -8.11
CA HIS A 184 -26.46 6.30 -8.25
C HIS A 184 -25.86 5.55 -7.05
N ASN A 185 -25.42 6.25 -6.00
CA ASN A 185 -24.80 5.68 -4.78
C ASN A 185 -23.70 4.66 -5.10
N ILE A 186 -22.82 4.98 -6.05
CA ILE A 186 -21.76 4.07 -6.48
C ILE A 186 -20.71 3.96 -5.36
N LYS A 187 -20.64 2.80 -4.72
CA LYS A 187 -19.53 2.47 -3.81
C LYS A 187 -18.32 2.10 -4.65
N LEU A 188 -17.35 3.02 -4.74
CA LEU A 188 -16.06 2.73 -5.38
C LEU A 188 -15.38 1.60 -4.60
N ASP A 189 -15.28 0.44 -5.23
CA ASP A 189 -14.79 -0.77 -4.57
C ASP A 189 -13.26 -0.73 -4.52
N ILE A 190 -12.71 -0.37 -3.35
CA ILE A 190 -11.26 -0.23 -3.09
C ILE A 190 -10.52 -1.59 -3.22
N LYS A 191 -11.27 -2.70 -3.28
CA LYS A 191 -10.73 -4.07 -3.29
C LYS A 191 -10.05 -4.47 -4.61
N TYR A 192 -10.40 -3.83 -5.73
CA TYR A 192 -9.88 -4.23 -7.04
C TYR A 192 -8.89 -3.18 -7.56
N PRO A 193 -7.66 -3.57 -7.92
CA PRO A 193 -6.65 -2.64 -8.40
C PRO A 193 -7.07 -1.95 -9.71
N GLU A 194 -6.73 -0.67 -9.81
CA GLU A 194 -7.13 0.26 -10.88
C GLU A 194 -6.44 -0.03 -12.22
N VAL A 195 -5.28 -0.66 -12.17
CA VAL A 195 -4.46 -0.99 -13.33
C VAL A 195 -4.24 -2.49 -13.34
N PHE A 196 -4.60 -3.10 -14.48
CA PHE A 196 -4.37 -4.51 -14.74
C PHE A 196 -2.88 -4.84 -14.52
N VAL A 197 -2.59 -5.64 -13.49
CA VAL A 197 -1.29 -6.29 -13.35
C VAL A 197 -1.42 -7.65 -14.02
N ALA A 198 -0.77 -7.80 -15.17
CA ALA A 198 -0.78 -9.00 -16.01
C ALA A 198 -0.03 -10.21 -15.39
N GLU A 199 0.06 -10.27 -14.06
CA GLU A 199 0.72 -11.34 -13.31
C GLU A 199 -0.33 -12.20 -12.60
N SER A 200 -1.37 -12.60 -13.33
CA SER A 200 -2.26 -13.68 -12.87
C SER A 200 -1.64 -15.01 -13.26
N ASP A 201 -1.09 -15.72 -12.27
CA ASP A 201 -0.68 -17.12 -12.41
C ASP A 201 -1.84 -17.96 -12.98
N ILE A 202 -1.75 -18.31 -14.26
CA ILE A 202 -2.70 -19.16 -15.01
C ILE A 202 -2.90 -20.54 -14.33
N PHE A 203 -2.00 -20.91 -13.41
CA PHE A 203 -2.01 -22.17 -12.69
C PHE A 203 -2.63 -22.11 -11.29
N LYS A 204 -3.14 -20.96 -10.83
CA LYS A 204 -3.86 -20.90 -9.56
C LYS A 204 -5.16 -21.69 -9.66
N LYS A 205 -5.40 -22.51 -8.64
CA LYS A 205 -6.59 -23.35 -8.54
C LYS A 205 -7.79 -22.43 -8.34
N ILE A 206 -8.67 -22.35 -9.34
CA ILE A 206 -9.94 -21.63 -9.22
C ILE A 206 -10.76 -22.30 -8.12
N ASP A 207 -11.10 -21.55 -7.09
CA ASP A 207 -12.12 -21.96 -6.13
C ASP A 207 -13.49 -21.66 -6.74
N GLU A 208 -14.20 -22.70 -7.17
CA GLU A 208 -15.53 -22.61 -7.77
C GLU A 208 -16.53 -21.86 -6.87
N GLU A 209 -16.41 -22.03 -5.54
CA GLU A 209 -17.23 -21.32 -4.55
C GLU A 209 -16.92 -19.82 -4.45
N ALA A 210 -15.65 -19.44 -4.63
CA ALA A 210 -15.24 -18.04 -4.60
C ALA A 210 -15.68 -17.32 -5.89
N ALA A 211 -15.58 -17.99 -7.03
CA ALA A 211 -16.07 -17.48 -8.31
C ALA A 211 -17.60 -17.28 -8.28
N ALA A 212 -18.36 -18.24 -7.73
CA ALA A 212 -19.81 -18.12 -7.60
C ALA A 212 -20.25 -16.97 -6.68
N LYS A 213 -19.55 -16.77 -5.54
CA LYS A 213 -19.83 -15.65 -4.63
C LYS A 213 -19.54 -14.29 -5.28
N LYS A 214 -18.39 -14.16 -5.97
CA LYS A 214 -18.07 -12.95 -6.75
C LYS A 214 -19.13 -12.66 -7.80
N LEU A 215 -19.62 -13.70 -8.49
CA LEU A 215 -20.65 -13.52 -9.52
C LEU A 215 -21.97 -12.99 -8.94
N GLY A 216 -22.33 -13.40 -7.72
CA GLY A 216 -23.56 -12.98 -7.06
C GLY A 216 -23.49 -11.61 -6.38
N GLU A 217 -22.29 -11.10 -6.07
CA GLU A 217 -22.07 -9.81 -5.40
C GLU A 217 -21.85 -8.65 -6.38
N LEU A 218 -21.71 -8.92 -7.69
CA LEU A 218 -21.44 -7.88 -8.68
C LEU A 218 -22.65 -6.94 -8.84
N PRO A 219 -22.47 -5.62 -8.64
CA PRO A 219 -23.53 -4.65 -8.90
C PRO A 219 -23.84 -4.59 -10.39
N GLU A 220 -25.09 -4.27 -10.74
CA GLU A 220 -25.49 -4.09 -12.13
C GLU A 220 -24.59 -3.05 -12.82
N PRO A 221 -24.08 -3.34 -14.03
CA PRO A 221 -23.17 -2.43 -14.73
C PRO A 221 -23.94 -1.22 -15.25
N GLN A 222 -24.05 -0.20 -14.41
CA GLN A 222 -24.51 1.12 -14.79
C GLN A 222 -23.30 1.90 -15.29
N LEU A 223 -23.33 2.27 -16.57
CA LEU A 223 -22.25 2.99 -17.25
C LEU A 223 -22.75 4.39 -17.60
N TYR A 224 -21.95 5.40 -17.27
CA TYR A 224 -22.18 6.77 -17.71
C TYR A 224 -21.74 6.97 -19.17
N PHE A 225 -20.67 6.27 -19.59
CA PHE A 225 -20.11 6.38 -20.92
C PHE A 225 -20.67 5.29 -21.83
N GLU A 226 -21.41 5.68 -22.86
CA GLU A 226 -21.97 4.75 -23.84
C GLU A 226 -21.05 4.58 -25.05
N THR A 227 -20.26 5.62 -25.39
CA THR A 227 -19.33 5.60 -26.52
C THR A 227 -17.90 5.92 -26.09
N PRO A 228 -16.88 5.29 -26.71
CA PRO A 228 -15.48 5.53 -26.38
C PRO A 228 -15.01 6.95 -26.73
N GLU A 229 -15.67 7.60 -27.70
CA GLU A 229 -15.39 8.97 -28.11
C GLU A 229 -15.60 9.97 -26.97
N GLN A 230 -16.59 9.73 -26.08
CA GLN A 230 -16.85 10.59 -24.91
C GLN A 230 -15.67 10.58 -23.93
N LEU A 231 -14.99 9.44 -23.78
CA LEU A 231 -13.83 9.33 -22.91
C LEU A 231 -12.62 10.06 -23.50
N LEU A 232 -12.42 9.96 -24.82
CA LEU A 232 -11.38 10.70 -25.53
C LEU A 232 -11.58 12.20 -25.42
N GLU A 233 -12.82 12.69 -25.56
CA GLU A 233 -13.13 14.10 -25.38
C GLU A 233 -12.81 14.58 -23.95
N ILE A 234 -13.10 13.77 -22.92
CA ILE A 234 -12.72 14.08 -21.54
C ILE A 234 -11.20 14.13 -21.38
N PHE A 235 -10.46 13.19 -21.97
CA PHE A 235 -9.00 13.21 -21.93
C PHE A 235 -8.44 14.44 -22.64
N ASP A 236 -8.95 14.80 -23.82
CA ASP A 236 -8.55 16.00 -24.53
C ASP A 236 -8.84 17.28 -23.72
N LEU A 237 -9.98 17.33 -23.03
CA LEU A 237 -10.32 18.43 -22.13
C LEU A 237 -9.38 18.48 -20.93
N LEU A 238 -9.06 17.33 -20.34
CA LEU A 238 -8.18 17.21 -19.19
C LEU A 238 -6.73 17.57 -19.57
N GLU A 239 -6.26 17.18 -20.75
CA GLU A 239 -4.98 17.60 -21.31
C GLU A 239 -4.93 19.11 -21.53
N LYS A 240 -5.97 19.70 -22.14
CA LYS A 240 -6.08 21.16 -22.31
C LYS A 240 -6.09 21.89 -20.97
N GLN A 241 -6.83 21.39 -19.98
CA GLN A 241 -6.85 21.95 -18.63
C GLN A 241 -5.48 21.85 -17.96
N ASN A 242 -4.81 20.70 -18.04
CA ASN A 242 -3.47 20.51 -17.49
C ASN A 242 -2.44 21.42 -18.17
N LEU A 243 -2.53 21.61 -19.49
CA LEU A 243 -1.70 22.56 -20.22
C LEU A 243 -1.97 24.00 -19.77
N ASN A 244 -3.24 24.36 -19.58
CA ASN A 244 -3.61 25.68 -19.06
C ASN A 244 -3.08 25.90 -17.64
N TYR A 245 -3.20 24.91 -16.76
CA TYR A 245 -2.62 24.98 -15.41
C TYR A 245 -1.10 25.12 -15.44
N LEU A 246 -0.43 24.41 -16.36
CA LEU A 246 1.01 24.52 -16.53
C LEU A 246 1.39 25.94 -16.99
N LEU A 247 0.70 26.46 -18.01
CA LEU A 247 0.92 27.81 -18.52
C LEU A 247 0.70 28.85 -17.41
N LEU A 248 -0.44 28.80 -16.73
CA LEU A 248 -0.76 29.69 -15.62
C LEU A 248 0.29 29.61 -14.50
N THR A 249 0.78 28.41 -14.19
CA THR A 249 1.85 28.22 -13.19
C THR A 249 3.15 28.88 -13.64
N THR A 250 3.49 28.78 -14.93
CA THR A 250 4.68 29.46 -15.47
C THR A 250 4.53 30.98 -15.45
N GLU A 251 3.37 31.52 -15.82
CA GLU A 251 3.07 32.96 -15.75
C GLU A 251 3.14 33.47 -14.30
N PHE A 252 2.45 32.81 -13.36
CA PHE A 252 2.52 33.15 -11.94
C PHE A 252 3.91 33.00 -11.36
N SER A 253 4.72 32.05 -11.83
CA SER A 253 6.12 31.96 -11.40
C SER A 253 6.92 33.21 -11.80
N SER A 254 6.64 33.77 -12.98
CA SER A 254 7.28 34.99 -13.47
C SER A 254 6.83 36.22 -12.68
N GLU A 255 5.54 36.34 -12.37
CA GLU A 255 5.00 37.44 -11.57
C GLU A 255 5.49 37.37 -10.12
N LYS A 256 5.50 36.16 -9.53
CA LYS A 256 6.09 35.91 -8.21
C LYS A 256 7.55 36.38 -8.17
N ASN A 257 8.35 36.05 -9.18
CA ASN A 257 9.74 36.47 -9.24
C ASN A 257 9.88 37.99 -9.39
N ARG A 258 8.99 38.66 -10.15
CA ARG A 258 8.95 40.13 -10.22
C ARG A 258 8.61 40.74 -8.87
N PHE A 259 7.60 40.22 -8.18
CA PHE A 259 7.19 40.67 -6.85
C PHE A 259 8.31 40.50 -5.81
N LEU A 260 9.01 39.36 -5.82
CA LEU A 260 10.14 39.15 -4.91
C LEU A 260 11.26 40.17 -5.16
N ARG A 261 11.56 40.47 -6.43
CA ARG A 261 12.54 41.52 -6.77
C ARG A 261 12.11 42.91 -6.29
N THR A 262 10.84 43.29 -6.44
CA THR A 262 10.35 44.59 -5.97
C THR A 262 10.40 44.69 -4.45
N VAL A 263 10.05 43.62 -3.73
CA VAL A 263 10.19 43.54 -2.27
C VAL A 263 11.65 43.71 -1.83
N ASP A 264 12.60 43.07 -2.52
CA ASP A 264 14.03 43.21 -2.18
C ASP A 264 14.59 44.60 -2.50
N VAL A 265 14.08 45.27 -3.54
CA VAL A 265 14.39 46.69 -3.82
C VAL A 265 13.83 47.57 -2.70
N LEU A 266 12.55 47.38 -2.32
CA LEU A 266 11.90 48.15 -1.26
C LEU A 266 12.63 48.00 0.08
N LYS A 267 13.01 46.78 0.45
CA LYS A 267 13.80 46.51 1.66
C LYS A 267 15.12 47.26 1.67
N ARG A 268 15.80 47.36 0.51
CA ARG A 268 17.05 48.12 0.40
C ARG A 268 16.81 49.61 0.54
N MET A 269 15.79 50.17 -0.11
CA MET A 269 15.43 51.59 0.02
C MET A 269 15.05 51.93 1.46
N LEU A 270 14.24 51.12 2.12
CA LEU A 270 13.85 51.34 3.52
C LEU A 270 15.06 51.30 4.46
N ARG A 271 16.03 50.39 4.23
CA ARG A 271 17.28 50.38 5.00
C ARG A 271 18.08 51.66 4.79
N GLN A 272 18.19 52.15 3.56
CA GLN A 272 18.87 53.41 3.26
C GLN A 272 18.19 54.60 3.95
N GLU A 273 16.86 54.67 3.93
CA GLU A 273 16.11 55.72 4.66
C GLU A 273 16.32 55.62 6.17
N LEU A 274 16.29 54.42 6.75
CA LEU A 274 16.57 54.23 8.18
C LEU A 274 17.99 54.65 8.55
N ASP A 275 18.99 54.35 7.72
CA ASP A 275 20.37 54.75 7.97
C ASP A 275 20.56 56.26 7.81
N PHE A 276 19.90 56.88 6.82
CA PHE A 276 19.86 58.34 6.67
C PHE A 276 19.21 59.03 7.88
N ILE A 277 18.09 58.51 8.38
CA ILE A 277 17.42 59.04 9.58
C ILE A 277 18.34 58.91 10.79
N LYS A 278 19.04 57.78 10.97
CA LYS A 278 20.01 57.62 12.06
C LYS A 278 21.16 58.62 11.97
N GLU A 279 21.68 58.88 10.78
CA GLU A 279 22.72 59.88 10.56
C GLU A 279 22.21 61.28 10.91
N LYS A 280 21.00 61.64 10.44
CA LYS A 280 20.37 62.92 10.80
C LYS A 280 20.13 63.08 12.30
N ILE A 281 19.74 62.01 12.99
CA ILE A 281 19.60 62.04 14.45
C ILE A 281 20.95 62.31 15.11
N LYS A 282 22.05 61.72 14.64
CA LYS A 282 23.40 61.98 15.16
C LYS A 282 23.82 63.42 14.91
N ASP A 283 23.65 63.93 13.68
CA ASP A 283 23.93 65.33 13.35
C ASP A 283 23.21 66.29 14.30
N VAL A 284 21.91 66.06 14.53
CA VAL A 284 21.10 66.88 15.44
C VAL A 284 21.59 66.74 16.88
N GLN A 285 21.93 65.54 17.35
CA GLN A 285 22.49 65.36 18.69
C GLN A 285 23.80 66.10 18.89
N ASP A 286 24.68 66.12 17.88
CA ASP A 286 25.97 66.79 17.98
C ASP A 286 25.81 68.32 17.90
N THR A 287 24.87 68.83 17.10
CA THR A 287 24.51 70.26 17.13
C THR A 287 23.88 70.70 18.45
N ILE A 288 23.07 69.86 19.09
CA ILE A 288 22.52 70.14 20.42
C ILE A 288 23.67 70.25 21.44
N LYS A 289 24.58 69.26 21.47
CA LYS A 289 25.75 69.31 22.37
C LYS A 289 26.58 70.57 22.16
N TRP A 290 26.86 70.92 20.90
CA TRP A 290 27.61 72.13 20.58
C TRP A 290 26.89 73.41 21.07
N ASN A 291 25.57 73.47 20.92
CA ASN A 291 24.77 74.58 21.45
C ASN A 291 24.77 74.61 22.98
N ASP A 292 24.68 73.46 23.65
CA ASP A 292 24.72 73.37 25.11
C ASP A 292 26.08 73.86 25.66
N ASP A 293 27.18 73.41 25.04
CA ASP A 293 28.54 73.87 25.36
C ASP A 293 28.67 75.39 25.13
N ARG A 294 28.14 75.88 24.00
CA ARG A 294 28.15 77.31 23.67
C ARG A 294 27.31 78.14 24.63
N GLU A 295 26.17 77.63 25.07
CA GLU A 295 25.33 78.27 26.07
C GLU A 295 26.05 78.37 27.41
N ALA A 296 26.78 77.33 27.81
CA ALA A 296 27.61 77.36 29.02
C ALA A 296 28.69 78.44 28.92
N GLU A 297 29.43 78.52 27.80
CA GLU A 297 30.42 79.58 27.57
C GLU A 297 29.81 80.99 27.63
N LEU A 298 28.67 81.20 26.98
CA LEU A 298 28.00 82.50 26.95
C LEU A 298 27.50 82.92 28.32
N LYS A 299 26.99 81.97 29.12
CA LYS A 299 26.62 82.22 30.52
C LYS A 299 27.83 82.71 31.32
N GLU A 300 28.99 82.05 31.20
CA GLU A 300 30.22 82.47 31.88
C GLU A 300 30.69 83.87 31.45
N VAL A 301 30.58 84.20 30.15
CA VAL A 301 30.92 85.53 29.65
C VAL A 301 29.91 86.57 30.15
N PHE A 302 28.62 86.27 30.14
CA PHE A 302 27.57 87.15 30.63
C PHE A 302 27.76 87.50 32.10
N PHE A 303 28.02 86.51 32.96
CA PHE A 303 28.28 86.75 34.38
C PHE A 303 29.53 87.61 34.60
N ARG A 304 30.60 87.39 33.82
CA ARG A 304 31.80 88.25 33.86
C ARG A 304 31.49 89.71 33.50
N ILE A 305 30.67 89.96 32.47
CA ILE A 305 30.31 91.32 32.06
C ILE A 305 29.43 92.01 33.11
N LEU A 306 28.48 91.26 33.69
CA LEU A 306 27.57 91.78 34.71
C LEU A 306 28.37 92.22 35.96
N GLU A 307 29.31 91.40 36.42
CA GLU A 307 30.17 91.72 37.56
C GLU A 307 31.12 92.90 37.28
N ALA A 308 31.70 92.99 36.07
CA ALA A 308 32.73 93.97 35.78
C ALA A 308 32.21 95.36 35.38
N ASN A 309 31.15 95.43 34.56
CA ASN A 309 30.78 96.69 33.90
C ASN A 309 29.46 97.25 34.42
N ILE A 310 28.45 96.39 34.57
CA ILE A 310 27.07 96.85 34.86
C ILE A 310 26.91 97.17 36.34
N LYS A 311 27.51 96.36 37.22
CA LYS A 311 27.51 96.61 38.65
C LYS A 311 28.03 98.00 38.95
N ASP A 312 29.21 98.35 38.44
CA ASP A 312 29.85 99.63 38.70
C ASP A 312 29.06 100.83 38.17
N VAL A 313 28.41 100.72 37.02
CA VAL A 313 27.61 101.82 36.44
C VAL A 313 26.32 102.06 37.22
N VAL A 314 25.63 101.00 37.65
CA VAL A 314 24.35 101.11 38.38
C VAL A 314 24.58 101.46 39.85
N SER A 315 25.67 101.00 40.46
CA SER A 315 26.01 101.30 41.86
C SER A 315 27.02 102.43 42.04
N SER A 316 27.37 103.20 40.99
CA SER A 316 28.26 104.35 41.13
C SER A 316 27.64 105.41 42.04
N ASP A 317 28.43 105.93 42.99
CA ASP A 317 28.01 106.99 43.91
C ASP A 317 27.43 108.22 43.18
N THR A 318 27.93 108.53 41.99
CA THR A 318 27.44 109.65 41.18
C THR A 318 26.05 109.41 40.63
N ALA A 319 25.74 108.19 40.21
CA ALA A 319 24.42 107.83 39.68
C ALA A 319 23.37 107.83 40.81
N LEU A 320 23.74 107.30 41.98
CA LEU A 320 22.91 107.35 43.18
C LEU A 320 22.69 108.79 43.68
N GLN A 321 23.71 109.66 43.61
CA GLN A 321 23.57 111.07 43.96
C GLN A 321 22.59 111.80 43.03
N ILE A 322 22.69 111.57 41.72
CA ILE A 322 21.75 112.17 40.75
C ILE A 322 20.32 111.68 41.01
N PHE A 323 20.15 110.39 41.29
CA PHE A 323 18.85 109.82 41.66
C PHE A 323 18.25 110.55 42.87
N ASN A 324 19.05 110.74 43.93
CA ASN A 324 18.61 111.45 45.14
C ASN A 324 18.27 112.92 44.88
N TYR A 325 19.02 113.63 44.01
CA TYR A 325 18.73 115.03 43.70
C TYR A 325 17.44 115.20 42.89
N VAL A 326 17.20 114.31 41.93
CA VAL A 326 15.97 114.33 41.13
C VAL A 326 14.76 113.99 42.00
N GLU A 327 14.89 113.01 42.90
CA GLU A 327 13.85 112.69 43.88
C GLU A 327 13.55 113.89 44.79
N PHE A 328 14.59 114.54 45.33
CA PHE A 328 14.43 115.73 46.17
C PHE A 328 13.74 116.91 45.44
N ALA A 329 14.12 117.17 44.19
CA ALA A 329 13.51 118.25 43.40
C ALA A 329 12.04 117.96 43.08
N TYR A 330 11.70 116.70 42.79
CA TYR A 330 10.33 116.26 42.52
C TYR A 330 9.44 116.41 43.75
N GLU A 331 9.94 116.02 44.93
CA GLU A 331 9.20 116.12 46.20
C GLU A 331 8.88 117.57 46.60
N GLN A 332 9.79 118.50 46.34
CA GLN A 332 9.60 119.92 46.69
C GLN A 332 8.63 120.65 45.77
N LEU A 333 8.65 120.34 44.47
CA LEU A 333 7.93 121.12 43.46
C LEU A 333 6.54 120.57 43.14
N ILE A 334 6.33 119.26 43.22
CA ILE A 334 5.12 118.61 42.69
C ILE A 334 4.34 117.93 43.81
N ALA A 335 4.91 116.89 44.42
CA ALA A 335 4.26 116.12 45.48
C ALA A 335 5.27 115.16 46.16
N PRO A 336 5.06 114.76 47.43
CA PRO A 336 5.82 113.68 48.04
C PRO A 336 5.68 112.40 47.20
N ASN A 337 6.79 111.69 46.99
CA ASN A 337 6.90 110.62 46.00
C ASN A 337 6.24 109.32 46.49
N GLU A 338 4.90 109.26 46.53
CA GLU A 338 4.16 108.10 47.05
C GLU A 338 4.14 106.91 46.06
N THR A 339 4.44 107.15 44.79
CA THR A 339 4.28 106.17 43.69
C THR A 339 5.57 105.88 42.93
N LYS A 340 6.72 105.71 43.60
CA LYS A 340 7.99 105.16 43.06
C LYS A 340 8.23 105.42 41.56
N PHE A 341 8.14 106.68 41.12
CA PHE A 341 8.36 107.00 39.71
C PHE A 341 9.82 106.69 39.33
N SER A 342 10.05 106.25 38.09
CA SER A 342 11.41 106.10 37.57
C SER A 342 12.12 107.45 37.61
N SER A 343 13.43 107.47 37.83
CA SER A 343 14.22 108.72 37.85
C SER A 343 14.01 109.58 36.62
N LEU A 344 13.77 108.94 35.47
CA LEU A 344 13.51 109.62 34.21
C LEU A 344 12.11 110.24 34.18
N ASP A 345 11.11 109.54 34.71
CA ASP A 345 9.74 110.02 34.77
C ASP A 345 9.61 111.19 35.75
N MET A 346 10.32 111.13 36.89
CA MET A 346 10.42 112.25 37.83
C MET A 346 11.03 113.48 37.17
N ALA A 347 12.12 113.32 36.41
CA ALA A 347 12.75 114.42 35.70
C ALA A 347 11.83 115.02 34.61
N LEU A 348 11.14 114.18 33.83
CA LEU A 348 10.19 114.64 32.81
C LEU A 348 8.99 115.37 33.41
N ALA A 349 8.53 114.96 34.59
CA ALA A 349 7.44 115.67 35.28
C ALA A 349 7.89 117.06 35.74
N ILE A 350 9.11 117.19 36.28
CA ILE A 350 9.69 118.49 36.63
C ILE A 350 9.81 119.37 35.38
N GLU A 351 10.24 118.81 34.25
CA GLU A 351 10.34 119.53 32.98
C GLU A 351 8.97 120.05 32.49
N ARG A 352 7.92 119.24 32.59
CA ARG A 352 6.56 119.66 32.22
C ARG A 352 6.02 120.79 33.09
N GLU A 353 6.24 120.72 34.40
CA GLU A 353 5.83 121.82 35.29
C GLU A 353 6.61 123.10 35.00
N TYR A 354 7.91 122.97 34.70
CA TYR A 354 8.71 124.09 34.24
C TYR A 354 8.15 124.70 32.94
N GLU A 355 7.78 123.88 31.97
CA GLU A 355 7.16 124.33 30.72
C GLU A 355 5.80 125.01 30.96
N ASN A 356 4.95 124.45 31.82
CA ASN A 356 3.65 125.05 32.17
C ASN A 356 3.83 126.43 32.80
N LEU A 357 4.76 126.56 33.76
CA LEU A 357 5.07 127.85 34.38
C LEU A 357 5.60 128.86 33.36
N LEU A 358 6.37 128.41 32.37
CA LEU A 358 6.89 129.27 31.31
C LEU A 358 5.76 129.76 30.39
N ILE A 359 4.77 128.91 30.09
CA ILE A 359 3.56 129.29 29.37
C ILE A 359 2.76 130.33 30.17
N ASP A 360 2.55 130.11 31.47
CA ASP A 360 1.83 131.06 32.34
C ASP A 360 2.55 132.41 32.41
N ILE A 361 3.88 132.43 32.48
CA ILE A 361 4.67 133.66 32.47
C ILE A 361 4.51 134.41 31.13
N SER A 362 4.40 133.68 30.01
CA SER A 362 4.23 134.30 28.68
C SER A 362 2.91 135.05 28.49
N ALA A 363 1.90 134.80 29.34
CA ALA A 363 0.60 135.47 29.28
C ALA A 363 0.61 136.89 29.89
N TYR A 364 1.65 137.27 30.63
CA TYR A 364 1.75 138.57 31.29
C TYR A 364 2.47 139.62 30.43
N ASP A 365 2.12 140.90 30.64
CA ASP A 365 2.73 142.02 29.91
C ASP A 365 4.20 142.20 30.33
N LEU A 366 5.08 142.44 29.36
CA LEU A 366 6.55 142.45 29.51
C LEU A 366 7.05 143.49 30.53
N VAL A 367 6.26 144.54 30.76
CA VAL A 367 6.55 145.58 31.76
C VAL A 367 6.28 145.08 33.17
N MET A 368 5.19 144.32 33.38
CA MET A 368 4.87 143.70 34.67
C MET A 368 5.86 142.59 35.00
N ILE A 369 6.27 141.78 34.01
CA ILE A 369 7.27 140.73 34.22
C ILE A 369 8.59 141.31 34.70
N LYS A 370 9.08 142.40 34.10
CA LYS A 370 10.34 143.04 34.56
C LYS A 370 10.26 143.64 35.96
N GLN A 371 9.07 144.12 36.36
CA GLN A 371 8.85 144.59 37.73
C GLN A 371 8.83 143.42 38.72
N ILE A 372 8.10 142.35 38.40
CA ILE A 372 8.07 141.12 39.21
C ILE A 372 9.44 140.47 39.26
N GLU A 373 10.20 140.43 38.17
CA GLU A 373 11.57 139.91 38.12
C GLU A 373 12.48 140.72 39.04
N LYS A 374 12.38 142.06 39.00
CA LYS A 374 13.14 142.92 39.92
C LYS A 374 12.74 142.70 41.38
N GLU A 375 11.45 142.59 41.67
CA GLU A 375 10.93 142.33 43.02
C GLU A 375 11.31 140.93 43.52
N THR A 376 11.28 139.90 42.66
CA THR A 376 11.69 138.54 43.01
C THR A 376 13.19 138.42 43.19
N TYR A 377 14.01 139.16 42.42
CA TYR A 377 15.44 139.26 42.67
C TYR A 377 15.75 139.98 43.99
N GLU A 378 15.06 141.09 44.29
CA GLU A 378 15.22 141.80 45.56
C GLU A 378 14.76 140.94 46.75
N HIS A 379 13.62 140.24 46.61
CA HIS A 379 13.08 139.32 47.62
C HIS A 379 13.98 138.10 47.81
N GLY A 380 14.42 137.45 46.72
CA GLY A 380 15.34 136.33 46.75
C GLY A 380 16.70 136.72 47.33
N TYR A 381 17.19 137.94 47.07
CA TYR A 381 18.38 138.46 47.72
C TYR A 381 18.18 138.62 49.23
N LEU A 382 17.01 139.10 49.67
CA LEU A 382 16.65 139.19 51.08
C LEU A 382 16.57 137.81 51.74
N GLU A 383 15.88 136.85 51.12
CA GLU A 383 15.78 135.48 51.61
C GLU A 383 17.15 134.80 51.69
N LEU A 384 18.01 134.97 50.70
CA LEU A 384 19.35 134.39 50.68
C LEU A 384 20.23 135.03 51.77
N LYS A 385 20.06 136.32 52.03
CA LYS A 385 20.71 137.00 53.17
C LYS A 385 20.20 136.47 54.50
N GLN A 386 18.88 136.34 54.67
CA GLN A 386 18.27 135.77 55.87
C GLN A 386 18.68 134.31 56.08
N ALA A 387 18.74 133.50 55.02
CA ALA A 387 19.17 132.11 55.08
C ALA A 387 20.66 131.99 55.44
N LYS A 388 21.51 132.89 54.93
CA LYS A 388 22.92 132.96 55.34
C LYS A 388 23.05 133.36 56.81
N GLU A 389 22.31 134.37 57.26
CA GLU A 389 22.27 134.79 58.66
C GLU A 389 21.77 133.65 59.55
N ALA A 390 20.66 133.00 59.18
CA ALA A 390 20.13 131.83 59.87
C ALA A 390 21.11 130.65 59.89
N ALA A 391 21.82 130.36 58.79
CA ALA A 391 22.83 129.31 58.74
C ALA A 391 24.06 129.64 59.61
N THR A 392 24.46 130.91 59.69
CA THR A 392 25.50 131.33 60.65
C THR A 392 25.02 131.20 62.09
N LEU A 393 23.78 131.61 62.39
CA LEU A 393 23.16 131.45 63.70
C LEU A 393 23.03 129.97 64.07
N LEU A 394 22.61 129.10 63.15
CA LEU A 394 22.48 127.67 63.38
C LEU A 394 23.84 127.03 63.60
N LYS A 395 24.88 127.42 62.83
CA LYS A 395 26.27 127.01 63.11
C LYS A 395 26.74 127.46 64.49
N ASP A 396 26.38 128.68 64.92
CA ASP A 396 26.76 129.18 66.24
C ASP A 396 25.96 128.53 67.37
N ILE A 397 24.67 128.24 67.15
CA ILE A 397 23.83 127.41 68.02
C ILE A 397 24.39 125.98 68.08
N ASP A 398 24.86 125.40 66.97
CA ASP A 398 25.46 124.07 66.94
C ASP A 398 26.80 124.03 67.65
N LYS A 399 27.62 125.09 67.54
CA LYS A 399 28.83 125.23 68.34
C LYS A 399 28.49 125.39 69.82
N LEU A 400 27.50 126.20 70.17
CA LEU A 400 27.03 126.38 71.54
C LEU A 400 26.41 125.11 72.09
N SER A 401 25.61 124.39 71.32
CA SER A 401 24.96 123.13 71.71
C SER A 401 26.00 122.02 71.84
N LYS A 402 27.01 121.96 70.96
CA LYS A 402 28.17 121.09 71.13
C LYS A 402 28.94 121.44 72.39
N ARG A 403 29.24 122.72 72.66
CA ARG A 403 29.91 123.20 73.89
C ARG A 403 29.09 122.90 75.15
N LEU A 404 27.78 123.06 75.07
CA LEU A 404 26.85 122.81 76.16
C LEU A 404 26.78 121.29 76.41
N LYS A 405 26.59 120.47 75.37
CA LYS A 405 26.71 119.01 75.45
C LYS A 405 28.07 118.57 76.03
N THR A 406 29.19 119.17 75.60
CA THR A 406 30.52 118.89 76.21
C THR A 406 30.65 119.40 77.65
N SER A 407 29.90 120.42 78.07
CA SER A 407 29.88 120.89 79.47
C SER A 407 28.99 120.03 80.39
N TYR A 408 27.96 119.38 79.85
CA TYR A 408 27.12 118.40 80.54
C TYR A 408 27.67 116.97 80.45
N GLU A 409 28.63 116.72 79.57
CA GLU A 409 29.41 115.48 79.59
C GLU A 409 30.21 115.45 80.90
N PRO A 410 30.05 114.40 81.73
CA PRO A 410 30.81 114.29 82.96
C PRO A 410 32.30 114.28 82.64
N THR A 411 33.09 115.04 83.41
CA THR A 411 34.54 115.06 83.30
C THR A 411 35.04 113.63 83.21
N ARG A 412 35.61 113.21 82.08
CA ARG A 412 36.40 111.97 82.03
C ARG A 412 37.57 112.19 82.98
N ARG A 413 37.38 111.75 84.23
CA ARG A 413 38.40 111.68 85.26
C ARG A 413 39.64 111.05 84.62
N LYS A 414 40.78 111.74 84.72
CA LYS A 414 42.07 111.06 84.74
C LYS A 414 42.02 110.11 85.93
N THR A 415 41.76 108.84 85.68
CA THR A 415 42.24 107.79 86.58
C THR A 415 43.75 107.72 86.37
N HIS A 416 44.48 108.25 87.34
CA HIS A 416 45.80 107.72 87.66
C HIS A 416 45.55 106.32 88.26
N GLU A 417 45.80 105.30 87.45
CA GLU A 417 46.48 104.04 87.78
C GLU A 417 47.13 103.52 86.50
#